data_AF-A0A2E8D1Q9-F1
#
_entry.id   AF-A0A2E8D1Q9-F1
#
_cell.length_a   1.000
_cell.length_b   1.000
_cell.length_c   1.000
_cell.angle_alpha   90.00
_cell.angle_beta   90.00
_cell.angle_gamma   90.00
#
_symmetry.space_group_name_H-M   'P 1'
#
loop_
_entity.id
_entity.type
_entity.pdbx_description
1 polymer ?
#
loop_
_entity_poly.entity_id
_entity_poly.type
_entity_poly.pdbx_seq_one_letter_code
_entity_poly.pdbx_strand_id
1 'polypeptide(L)'
;MARNEFLIRRLHSLSGLVPVGAYMCVHLLTNASVLDSSATFQRAVHQIHSLGNLLPLVEWVFIFIPILFHGVIGVVIIRGGLPNYGSYKYTSNLRYTLQRATGMIAFVFIVWHVFHMHGWFHFEAWKTNVAEPLRGAQFSPYNAASSLGVAMAGVVYPLLYATGILSCVYHLANGIWTMGITWGVWVSPAAQKRADHVCIAFGIALAVVGLSALGGAVRLANDEGRRDDAEKVEARMWKAKTDSGEVDLDAGDHKRAEHLRKHTAPK
;
A
#
# COMPACT_ATOMS: atom_id res chain seq x y z
N MET A 1 -3.15 -23.27 -18.15
CA MET A 1 -2.28 -23.56 -16.98
C MET A 1 -1.57 -24.91 -17.06
N ALA A 2 -2.17 -25.97 -17.61
CA ALA A 2 -1.66 -27.34 -17.50
C ALA A 2 -0.18 -27.58 -17.84
N ARG A 3 0.36 -27.00 -18.93
CA ARG A 3 1.75 -27.26 -19.35
C ARG A 3 2.83 -26.60 -18.48
N ASN A 4 2.52 -25.46 -17.86
CA ASN A 4 3.49 -24.60 -17.13
C ASN A 4 3.08 -24.32 -15.67
N GLU A 5 2.20 -25.15 -15.10
CA GLU A 5 1.57 -24.88 -13.81
C GLU A 5 2.60 -24.72 -12.68
N PHE A 6 3.60 -25.60 -12.63
CA PHE A 6 4.66 -25.53 -11.62
C PHE A 6 5.40 -24.18 -11.66
N LEU A 7 5.85 -23.76 -12.85
CA LEU A 7 6.55 -22.50 -13.03
C LEU A 7 5.67 -21.30 -12.65
N ILE A 8 4.40 -21.29 -13.09
CA ILE A 8 3.46 -20.21 -12.78
C ILE A 8 3.25 -20.08 -11.26
N ARG A 9 3.06 -21.21 -10.55
CA ARG A 9 2.90 -21.21 -9.09
C ARG A 9 4.16 -20.73 -8.37
N ARG A 10 5.34 -21.09 -8.86
CA ARG A 10 6.62 -20.60 -8.33
C ARG A 10 6.77 -19.09 -8.55
N LEU A 11 6.52 -18.61 -9.76
CA LEU A 11 6.58 -17.18 -10.05
C LEU A 11 5.55 -16.40 -9.24
N HIS A 12 4.33 -16.91 -9.06
CA HIS A 12 3.30 -16.28 -8.24
C HIS A 12 3.73 -16.17 -6.77
N SER A 13 4.34 -17.22 -6.24
CA SER A 13 4.91 -17.21 -4.90
C SER A 13 6.07 -16.23 -4.77
N LEU A 14 6.95 -16.18 -5.78
CA LEU A 14 8.12 -15.31 -5.80
C LEU A 14 7.72 -13.83 -5.90
N SER A 15 6.76 -13.50 -6.78
CA SER A 15 6.24 -12.14 -6.93
C SER A 15 5.53 -11.66 -5.66
N GLY A 16 4.86 -12.56 -4.94
CA GLY A 16 4.22 -12.25 -3.67
C GLY A 16 5.19 -11.82 -2.57
N LEU A 17 6.39 -12.43 -2.50
CA LEU A 17 7.37 -12.07 -1.49
C LEU A 17 8.32 -10.96 -1.94
N VAL A 18 8.99 -11.15 -3.08
CA VAL A 18 10.18 -10.35 -3.42
C VAL A 18 9.78 -8.94 -3.82
N PRO A 19 9.03 -8.70 -4.91
CA PRO A 19 8.59 -7.35 -5.22
C PRO A 19 7.44 -6.89 -4.32
N VAL A 20 6.34 -7.65 -4.22
CA VAL A 20 5.13 -7.18 -3.52
C VAL A 20 5.32 -7.10 -2.01
N GLY A 21 5.87 -8.14 -1.39
CA GLY A 21 6.13 -8.19 0.05
C GLY A 21 7.16 -7.15 0.49
N ALA A 22 8.28 -7.02 -0.22
CA ALA A 22 9.28 -6.00 0.09
C ALA A 22 8.73 -4.58 -0.10
N TYR A 23 8.01 -4.33 -1.21
CA TYR A 23 7.33 -3.06 -1.43
C TYR A 23 6.38 -2.74 -0.28
N MET A 24 5.57 -3.70 0.19
CA MET A 24 4.64 -3.45 1.29
C MET A 24 5.37 -3.05 2.58
N CYS A 25 6.50 -3.69 2.92
CA CYS A 25 7.30 -3.31 4.08
C CYS A 25 7.83 -1.87 3.96
N VAL A 26 8.43 -1.53 2.82
CA VAL A 26 8.92 -0.17 2.56
C VAL A 26 7.77 0.84 2.59
N HIS A 27 6.66 0.53 1.92
CA HIS A 27 5.47 1.37 1.87
C HIS A 27 4.94 1.68 3.28
N LEU A 28 4.76 0.68 4.13
CA LEU A 28 4.26 0.89 5.49
C LEU A 28 5.26 1.66 6.37
N LEU A 29 6.56 1.39 6.25
CA LEU A 29 7.60 2.13 6.99
C LEU A 29 7.69 3.59 6.54
N THR A 30 7.65 3.86 5.24
CA THR A 30 7.62 5.23 4.70
C THR A 30 6.38 5.97 5.20
N ASN A 31 5.20 5.36 5.17
CA ASN A 31 3.99 6.00 5.71
C ASN A 31 4.06 6.20 7.23
N ALA A 32 4.63 5.27 7.99
CA ALA A 32 4.80 5.40 9.44
C ALA A 32 5.68 6.58 9.84
N SER A 33 6.55 7.08 8.94
CA SER A 33 7.37 8.27 9.19
C SER A 33 6.56 9.55 9.44
N VAL A 34 5.26 9.57 9.09
CA VAL A 34 4.34 10.66 9.46
C VAL A 34 4.18 10.84 10.97
N LEU A 35 4.45 9.78 11.75
CA LEU A 35 4.41 9.82 13.21
C LEU A 35 5.57 10.62 13.82
N ASP A 36 6.68 10.73 13.09
CA ASP A 36 7.85 11.51 13.52
C ASP A 36 7.62 13.00 13.25
N SER A 37 7.34 13.36 11.99
CA SER A 37 6.85 14.70 11.62
C SER A 37 6.38 14.75 10.18
N SER A 38 5.58 15.76 9.83
CA SER A 38 5.23 16.07 8.43
C SER A 38 6.49 16.30 7.58
N ALA A 39 7.54 16.89 8.15
CA ALA A 39 8.81 17.11 7.45
C ALA A 39 9.54 15.80 7.12
N THR A 40 9.55 14.85 8.06
CA THR A 40 10.17 13.53 7.86
C THR A 40 9.45 12.75 6.77
N PHE A 41 8.11 12.74 6.82
CA PHE A 41 7.31 12.09 5.79
C PHE A 41 7.50 12.75 4.41
N GLN A 42 7.45 14.08 4.35
CA GLN A 42 7.66 14.82 3.10
C GLN A 42 9.06 14.56 2.51
N ARG A 43 10.11 14.45 3.34
CA ARG A 43 11.47 14.09 2.89
C ARG A 43 11.51 12.69 2.27
N ALA A 44 10.86 11.71 2.90
CA ALA A 44 10.81 10.36 2.37
C ALA A 44 10.08 10.30 1.02
N VAL A 45 8.98 11.04 0.88
CA VAL A 45 8.24 11.15 -0.39
C VAL A 45 9.05 11.89 -1.47
N HIS A 46 9.80 12.93 -1.09
CA HIS A 46 10.73 13.62 -1.98
C HIS A 46 11.83 12.70 -2.48
N GLN A 47 12.37 11.83 -1.61
CA GLN A 47 13.41 10.87 -1.98
C GLN A 47 12.91 9.82 -2.98
N ILE A 48 11.65 9.42 -2.91
CA ILE A 48 11.05 8.53 -3.92
C ILE A 48 10.93 9.28 -5.25
N HIS A 49 10.44 10.52 -5.22
CA HIS A 49 10.23 11.32 -6.42
C HIS A 49 11.50 11.91 -7.04
N SER A 50 12.66 11.84 -6.36
CA SER A 50 13.94 12.27 -6.93
C SER A 50 14.41 11.39 -8.09
N LEU A 51 13.80 10.21 -8.27
CA LEU A 51 13.99 9.36 -9.45
C LEU A 51 13.48 10.02 -10.75
N GLY A 52 12.66 11.08 -10.67
CA GLY A 52 12.21 11.86 -11.82
C GLY A 52 11.56 10.98 -12.90
N ASN A 53 12.03 11.09 -14.14
CA ASN A 53 11.51 10.35 -15.29
C ASN A 53 11.73 8.83 -15.21
N LEU A 54 12.61 8.36 -14.31
CA LEU A 54 12.83 6.93 -14.08
C LEU A 54 11.77 6.33 -13.14
N LEU A 55 11.09 7.15 -12.33
CA LEU A 55 10.12 6.68 -11.34
C LEU A 55 9.03 5.78 -11.95
N PRO A 56 8.34 6.16 -13.05
CA PRO A 56 7.30 5.31 -13.63
C PRO A 56 7.83 3.95 -14.06
N LEU A 57 9.04 3.88 -14.62
CA LEU A 57 9.65 2.60 -15.01
C LEU A 57 9.90 1.71 -13.79
N VAL A 58 10.44 2.28 -12.71
CA VAL A 58 10.68 1.57 -11.46
C VAL A 58 9.37 1.08 -10.85
N GLU A 59 8.34 1.92 -10.80
CA GLU A 59 7.02 1.55 -10.29
C GLU A 59 6.39 0.42 -11.10
N TRP A 60 6.43 0.47 -12.43
CA TRP A 60 5.87 -0.59 -13.26
C TRP A 60 6.61 -1.91 -13.11
N VAL A 61 7.94 -1.89 -13.12
CA VAL A 61 8.77 -3.10 -13.05
C VAL A 61 8.72 -3.76 -11.67
N PHE A 62 8.81 -2.98 -10.60
CA PHE A 62 8.95 -3.52 -9.24
C PHE A 62 7.65 -3.52 -8.42
N ILE A 63 6.60 -2.81 -8.86
CA ILE A 63 5.33 -2.70 -8.12
C ILE A 63 4.15 -3.20 -8.98
N PHE A 64 3.81 -2.51 -10.07
CA PHE A 64 2.55 -2.77 -10.78
C PHE A 64 2.53 -4.09 -11.54
N ILE A 65 3.56 -4.44 -12.32
CA ILE A 65 3.59 -5.72 -13.03
C ILE A 65 3.58 -6.89 -12.04
N PRO A 66 4.43 -6.92 -10.99
CA PRO A 66 4.42 -8.02 -10.04
C PRO A 66 3.12 -8.13 -9.24
N ILE A 67 2.51 -7.02 -8.82
CA ILE A 67 1.26 -7.06 -8.06
C ILE A 67 0.07 -7.48 -8.93
N LEU A 68 0.02 -7.05 -10.20
CA LEU A 68 -0.99 -7.48 -11.16
C LEU A 68 -0.85 -8.98 -11.44
N PHE A 69 0.36 -9.45 -11.72
CA PHE A 69 0.61 -10.87 -11.93
C PHE A 69 0.24 -11.70 -10.69
N HIS A 70 0.67 -11.26 -9.49
CA HIS A 70 0.33 -11.92 -8.23
C HIS A 70 -1.19 -11.97 -8.01
N GLY A 71 -1.87 -10.82 -8.11
CA GLY A 71 -3.32 -10.72 -7.88
C GLY A 71 -4.14 -11.54 -8.88
N VAL A 72 -3.87 -11.42 -10.19
CA VAL A 72 -4.62 -12.13 -11.23
C VAL A 72 -4.44 -13.65 -11.11
N ILE A 73 -3.20 -14.12 -10.98
CA ILE A 73 -2.94 -15.56 -10.80
C ILE A 73 -3.49 -16.06 -9.46
N GLY A 74 -3.42 -15.24 -8.41
CA GLY A 74 -4.05 -15.53 -7.11
C GLY A 74 -5.55 -15.78 -7.22
N VAL A 75 -6.27 -14.91 -7.94
CA VAL A 75 -7.71 -15.09 -8.22
C VAL A 75 -7.97 -16.39 -8.98
N VAL A 76 -7.14 -16.72 -9.99
CA VAL A 76 -7.25 -17.99 -10.72
C VAL A 76 -7.05 -19.20 -9.80
N ILE A 77 -6.08 -19.14 -8.88
CA ILE A 77 -5.83 -20.21 -7.89
C ILE A 77 -7.01 -20.36 -6.92
N ILE A 78 -7.64 -19.26 -6.51
CA ILE A 78 -8.78 -19.27 -5.58
C ILE A 78 -10.01 -19.95 -6.19
N ARG A 79 -10.26 -19.78 -7.49
CA ARG A 79 -11.41 -20.40 -8.19
C ARG A 79 -11.42 -21.94 -8.13
N GLY A 80 -10.26 -22.57 -7.95
CA GLY A 80 -10.14 -24.02 -7.76
C GLY A 80 -10.05 -24.45 -6.29
N GLY A 81 -10.25 -23.54 -5.33
CA GLY A 81 -10.11 -23.83 -3.90
C GLY A 81 -11.33 -24.53 -3.31
N LEU A 82 -11.08 -25.52 -2.45
CA LEU A 82 -12.12 -26.24 -1.69
C LEU A 82 -11.85 -26.04 -0.18
N PRO A 83 -12.32 -24.95 0.45
CA PRO A 83 -12.15 -24.75 1.87
C PRO A 83 -13.00 -25.76 2.65
N ASN A 84 -12.42 -26.41 3.65
CA ASN A 84 -13.09 -27.43 4.47
C ASN A 84 -13.02 -27.13 5.98
N TYR A 85 -12.68 -25.89 6.37
CA TYR A 85 -12.55 -25.49 7.78
C TYR A 85 -13.84 -25.67 8.59
N GLY A 86 -15.01 -25.51 7.96
CA GLY A 86 -16.31 -25.75 8.62
C GLY A 86 -16.47 -27.18 9.12
N SER A 87 -15.95 -28.16 8.37
CA SER A 87 -15.99 -29.59 8.73
C SER A 87 -14.77 -30.01 9.57
N TYR A 88 -13.60 -29.44 9.29
CA TYR A 88 -12.34 -29.80 9.92
C TYR A 88 -11.63 -28.56 10.48
N LYS A 89 -11.82 -28.32 11.78
CA LYS A 89 -11.34 -27.12 12.49
C LYS A 89 -9.84 -27.14 12.82
N TYR A 90 -9.01 -27.62 11.91
CA TYR A 90 -7.55 -27.59 12.07
C TYR A 90 -6.97 -26.21 11.76
N THR A 91 -5.91 -25.83 12.46
CA THR A 91 -5.20 -24.55 12.25
C THR A 91 -4.70 -24.40 10.81
N SER A 92 -4.24 -25.49 10.18
CA SER A 92 -3.83 -25.50 8.77
C SER A 92 -4.99 -25.14 7.82
N ASN A 93 -6.18 -25.69 8.07
CA ASN A 93 -7.39 -25.40 7.28
C ASN A 93 -7.86 -23.96 7.48
N LEU A 94 -7.72 -23.43 8.70
CA LEU A 94 -7.99 -22.02 8.98
C LEU A 94 -7.04 -21.11 8.19
N ARG A 95 -5.73 -21.37 8.26
CA ARG A 95 -4.70 -20.60 7.53
C ARG A 95 -4.91 -20.65 6.02
N TYR A 96 -5.26 -21.82 5.49
CA TYR A 96 -5.62 -22.00 4.09
C TYR A 96 -6.82 -21.12 3.69
N THR A 97 -7.84 -21.07 4.54
CA THR A 97 -9.06 -20.29 4.29
C THR A 97 -8.78 -18.79 4.41
N LEU A 98 -8.10 -18.37 5.48
CA LEU A 98 -7.75 -16.98 5.72
C LEU A 98 -6.80 -16.43 4.66
N GLN A 99 -5.82 -17.19 4.16
CA GLN A 99 -4.95 -16.74 3.05
C GLN A 99 -5.75 -16.29 1.83
N ARG A 100 -6.84 -17.02 1.51
CA ARG A 100 -7.69 -16.71 0.36
C ARG A 100 -8.63 -15.55 0.65
N ALA A 101 -9.27 -15.57 1.83
CA ALA A 101 -10.16 -14.51 2.25
C ALA A 101 -9.43 -13.16 2.31
N THR A 102 -8.29 -13.10 3.00
CA THR A 102 -7.49 -11.87 3.07
C THR A 102 -6.86 -11.51 1.74
N GLY A 103 -6.54 -12.49 0.88
CA GLY A 103 -6.07 -12.24 -0.49
C GLY A 103 -7.12 -11.52 -1.34
N MET A 104 -8.38 -11.93 -1.25
CA MET A 104 -9.49 -11.26 -1.96
C MET A 104 -9.78 -9.88 -1.38
N ILE A 105 -9.78 -9.74 -0.05
CA ILE A 105 -9.96 -8.44 0.60
C ILE A 105 -8.82 -7.49 0.21
N ALA A 106 -7.57 -7.97 0.27
CA ALA A 106 -6.39 -7.21 -0.16
C ALA A 106 -6.46 -6.81 -1.63
N PHE A 107 -6.90 -7.71 -2.52
CA PHE A 107 -7.08 -7.42 -3.94
C PHE A 107 -8.06 -6.25 -4.16
N VAL A 108 -9.26 -6.34 -3.58
CA VAL A 108 -10.27 -5.26 -3.67
C VAL A 108 -9.76 -3.97 -3.03
N PHE A 109 -9.15 -4.08 -1.86
CA PHE A 109 -8.57 -2.94 -1.15
C PHE A 109 -7.49 -2.25 -1.98
N ILE A 110 -6.55 -2.97 -2.59
CA ILE A 110 -5.46 -2.39 -3.40
C ILE A 110 -6.03 -1.68 -4.63
N VAL A 111 -6.99 -2.30 -5.34
CA VAL A 111 -7.64 -1.68 -6.51
C VAL A 111 -8.27 -0.34 -6.11
N TRP A 112 -9.02 -0.32 -5.00
CA TRP A 112 -9.62 0.89 -4.47
C TRP A 112 -8.60 1.88 -3.91
N HIS A 113 -7.57 1.41 -3.20
CA HIS A 113 -6.54 2.22 -2.57
C HIS A 113 -5.74 3.01 -3.62
N VAL A 114 -5.33 2.37 -4.72
CA VAL A 114 -4.62 3.05 -5.81
C VAL A 114 -5.54 4.07 -6.49
N PHE A 115 -6.85 3.79 -6.62
CA PHE A 115 -7.80 4.78 -7.11
C PHE A 115 -7.95 5.98 -6.16
N HIS A 116 -8.17 5.71 -4.87
CA HIS A 116 -8.37 6.71 -3.84
C HIS A 116 -7.18 7.65 -3.72
N MET A 117 -5.96 7.11 -3.68
CA MET A 117 -4.74 7.91 -3.52
C MET A 117 -4.25 8.52 -4.84
N HIS A 118 -4.27 7.77 -5.95
CA HIS A 118 -3.59 8.16 -7.20
C HIS A 118 -4.52 8.32 -8.40
N GLY A 119 -5.77 7.90 -8.32
CA GLY A 119 -6.75 8.06 -9.40
C GLY A 119 -6.55 7.13 -10.60
N TRP A 120 -5.65 6.14 -10.54
CA TRP A 120 -5.24 5.24 -11.63
C TRP A 120 -4.55 5.90 -12.83
N PHE A 121 -5.28 6.69 -13.62
CA PHE A 121 -4.75 7.32 -14.84
C PHE A 121 -4.50 8.81 -14.62
N HIS A 122 -3.36 9.30 -15.08
CA HIS A 122 -2.90 10.66 -14.80
C HIS A 122 -3.17 11.66 -15.93
N PHE A 123 -3.91 11.29 -16.98
CA PHE A 123 -4.30 12.26 -18.01
C PHE A 123 -5.48 13.11 -17.53
N GLU A 124 -5.43 14.41 -17.83
CA GLU A 124 -6.35 15.43 -17.30
C GLU A 124 -7.83 15.06 -17.44
N ALA A 125 -8.25 14.56 -18.61
CA ALA A 125 -9.65 14.21 -18.85
C ALA A 125 -10.17 13.11 -17.89
N TRP A 126 -9.34 12.14 -17.49
CA TRP A 126 -9.74 11.14 -16.50
C TRP A 126 -9.70 11.69 -15.09
N LYS A 127 -8.63 12.42 -14.75
CA LYS A 127 -8.46 13.01 -13.43
C LYS A 127 -9.66 13.88 -13.06
N THR A 128 -10.02 14.83 -13.92
CA THR A 128 -11.08 15.81 -13.66
C THR A 128 -12.48 15.24 -13.79
N ASN A 129 -12.75 14.36 -14.77
CA ASN A 129 -14.12 13.90 -15.02
C ASN A 129 -14.49 12.59 -14.31
N VAL A 130 -13.49 11.84 -13.80
CA VAL A 130 -13.73 10.52 -13.19
C VAL A 130 -13.09 10.43 -11.81
N ALA A 131 -11.78 10.65 -11.69
CA ALA A 131 -11.08 10.42 -10.43
C ALA A 131 -11.55 11.39 -9.34
N GLU A 132 -11.38 12.69 -9.53
CA GLU A 132 -11.71 13.72 -8.53
C GLU A 132 -13.20 13.68 -8.10
N PRO A 133 -14.19 13.59 -9.01
CA PRO A 133 -15.61 13.53 -8.62
C PRO A 133 -15.96 12.30 -7.77
N LEU A 134 -15.23 11.20 -7.93
CA LEU A 134 -15.40 9.97 -7.17
C LEU A 134 -14.45 9.88 -5.96
N ARG A 135 -13.83 11.00 -5.57
CA ARG A 135 -12.84 11.08 -4.48
C ARG A 135 -11.60 10.22 -4.70
N GLY A 136 -11.19 10.02 -5.95
CA GLY A 136 -9.87 9.52 -6.32
C GLY A 136 -8.83 10.63 -6.36
N ALA A 137 -7.56 10.25 -6.61
CA ALA A 137 -6.42 11.16 -6.74
C ALA A 137 -6.21 12.10 -5.52
N GLN A 138 -6.48 11.62 -4.31
CA GLN A 138 -6.47 12.45 -3.09
C GLN A 138 -5.07 12.70 -2.52
N PHE A 139 -4.02 12.03 -3.01
CA PHE A 139 -2.66 12.19 -2.51
C PHE A 139 -1.81 13.01 -3.47
N SER A 140 -1.21 14.07 -2.94
CA SER A 140 -0.31 14.96 -3.68
C SER A 140 1.12 14.85 -3.15
N PRO A 141 2.08 14.37 -3.96
CA PRO A 141 3.47 14.16 -3.54
C PRO A 141 4.17 15.34 -2.88
N TYR A 142 3.91 16.57 -3.32
CA TYR A 142 4.52 17.78 -2.75
C TYR A 142 3.74 18.37 -1.58
N ASN A 143 2.64 17.71 -1.21
CA ASN A 143 1.79 18.03 -0.08
C ASN A 143 1.43 16.74 0.67
N ALA A 144 2.43 15.91 0.97
CA ALA A 144 2.21 14.52 1.32
C ALA A 144 1.40 14.35 2.61
N ALA A 145 1.80 15.00 3.71
CA ALA A 145 1.12 14.87 4.99
C ALA A 145 -0.26 15.56 4.96
N SER A 146 -0.34 16.77 4.44
CA SER A 146 -1.60 17.52 4.39
C SER A 146 -2.65 16.83 3.51
N SER A 147 -2.30 16.42 2.28
CA SER A 147 -3.21 15.70 1.38
C SER A 147 -3.58 14.31 1.92
N LEU A 148 -2.65 13.60 2.58
CA LEU A 148 -2.98 12.36 3.29
C LEU A 148 -4.00 12.58 4.40
N GLY A 149 -3.89 13.68 5.15
CA GLY A 149 -4.88 14.07 6.15
C GLY A 149 -6.26 14.30 5.54
N VAL A 150 -6.34 15.02 4.42
CA VAL A 150 -7.60 15.24 3.68
C VAL A 150 -8.18 13.92 3.16
N ALA A 151 -7.34 13.06 2.58
CA ALA A 151 -7.75 11.75 2.06
C ALA A 151 -8.35 10.85 3.15
N MET A 152 -7.89 10.97 4.40
CA MET A 152 -8.38 10.18 5.53
C MET A 152 -9.53 10.83 6.31
N ALA A 153 -10.17 11.87 5.76
CA ALA A 153 -11.28 12.55 6.42
C ALA A 153 -12.52 11.64 6.61
N GLY A 154 -13.11 11.72 7.81
CA GLY A 154 -14.27 10.92 8.21
C GLY A 154 -13.90 9.52 8.73
N VAL A 155 -14.91 8.74 9.14
CA VAL A 155 -14.68 7.43 9.79
C VAL A 155 -14.56 6.26 8.81
N VAL A 156 -15.14 6.39 7.62
CA VAL A 156 -15.26 5.28 6.65
C VAL A 156 -13.91 4.92 6.05
N TYR A 157 -13.13 5.91 5.58
CA TYR A 157 -11.83 5.66 4.95
C TYR A 157 -10.85 4.98 5.92
N PRO A 158 -10.67 5.47 7.17
CA PRO A 158 -9.79 4.79 8.11
C PRO A 158 -10.18 3.33 8.39
N LEU A 159 -11.48 3.00 8.48
CA LEU A 159 -11.92 1.62 8.69
C LEU A 159 -11.64 0.71 7.48
N LEU A 160 -11.85 1.21 6.26
CA LEU A 160 -11.48 0.50 5.03
C LEU A 160 -9.97 0.26 4.96
N TYR A 161 -9.16 1.27 5.28
CA TYR A 161 -7.71 1.15 5.34
C TYR A 161 -7.24 0.20 6.44
N ALA A 162 -7.83 0.23 7.64
CA ALA A 162 -7.48 -0.70 8.70
C ALA A 162 -7.73 -2.16 8.29
N THR A 163 -8.88 -2.42 7.65
CA THR A 163 -9.24 -3.76 7.15
C THR A 163 -8.29 -4.20 6.03
N GLY A 164 -7.97 -3.29 5.11
CA GLY A 164 -7.01 -3.51 4.03
C GLY A 164 -5.61 -3.83 4.55
N ILE A 165 -5.06 -2.98 5.43
CA ILE A 165 -3.75 -3.14 6.06
C ILE A 165 -3.66 -4.49 6.76
N LEU A 166 -4.62 -4.82 7.64
CA LEU A 166 -4.62 -6.09 8.37
C LEU A 166 -4.72 -7.30 7.44
N SER A 167 -5.52 -7.21 6.38
CA SER A 167 -5.63 -8.27 5.38
C SER A 167 -4.32 -8.48 4.62
N CYS A 168 -3.68 -7.40 4.16
CA CYS A 168 -2.40 -7.46 3.46
C CYS A 168 -1.29 -8.01 4.37
N VAL A 169 -1.22 -7.55 5.63
CA VAL A 169 -0.24 -8.01 6.62
C VAL A 169 -0.40 -9.50 6.93
N TYR A 170 -1.63 -9.95 7.20
CA TYR A 170 -1.89 -11.38 7.40
C TYR A 170 -1.52 -12.18 6.16
N HIS A 171 -1.94 -11.72 4.97
CA HIS A 171 -1.68 -12.40 3.70
C HIS A 171 -0.18 -12.56 3.43
N LEU A 172 0.64 -11.53 3.71
CA LEU A 172 2.09 -11.62 3.59
C LEU A 172 2.69 -12.54 4.64
N ALA A 173 2.35 -12.37 5.92
CA ALA A 173 2.95 -13.16 7.00
C ALA A 173 2.66 -14.67 6.84
N ASN A 174 1.40 -15.02 6.54
CA ASN A 174 1.03 -16.41 6.27
C ASN A 174 1.53 -16.89 4.89
N GLY A 175 1.66 -15.98 3.93
CA GLY A 175 2.29 -16.23 2.63
C GLY A 175 3.76 -16.60 2.75
N ILE A 176 4.54 -15.87 3.56
CA ILE A 176 5.93 -16.18 3.90
C ILE A 176 6.00 -17.57 4.51
N TRP A 177 5.17 -17.85 5.52
CA TRP A 177 5.11 -19.16 6.16
C TRP A 177 4.84 -20.30 5.16
N THR A 178 3.89 -20.12 4.25
CA THR A 178 3.54 -21.10 3.22
C THR A 178 4.66 -21.23 2.18
N MET A 179 5.28 -20.11 1.82
CA MET A 179 6.40 -20.06 0.88
C MET A 179 7.56 -20.90 1.40
N GLY A 180 7.99 -20.72 2.64
CA GLY A 180 9.13 -21.49 3.14
C GLY A 180 8.88 -23.00 3.26
N ILE A 181 7.62 -23.47 3.27
CA ILE A 181 7.32 -24.90 3.08
C ILE A 181 7.56 -25.27 1.61
N THR A 182 6.89 -24.56 0.71
CA THR A 182 6.90 -24.91 -0.72
C THR A 182 8.29 -24.75 -1.35
N TRP A 183 9.11 -23.82 -0.87
CA TRP A 183 10.49 -23.58 -1.31
C TRP A 183 11.55 -24.32 -0.48
N GLY A 184 11.14 -25.15 0.48
CA GLY A 184 12.05 -26.03 1.22
C GLY A 184 12.92 -25.35 2.28
N VAL A 185 12.53 -24.17 2.76
CA VAL A 185 13.22 -23.44 3.85
C VAL A 185 12.94 -24.10 5.21
N TRP A 186 11.71 -24.54 5.48
CA TRP A 186 11.36 -25.27 6.69
C TRP A 186 10.62 -26.58 6.37
N VAL A 187 11.41 -27.63 6.13
CA VAL A 187 10.93 -28.94 5.66
C VAL A 187 10.34 -29.79 6.79
N SER A 188 10.88 -29.71 8.01
CA SER A 188 10.45 -30.56 9.13
C SER A 188 9.32 -29.92 9.97
N PRO A 189 8.51 -30.72 10.69
CA PRO A 189 7.50 -30.20 11.61
C PRO A 189 8.07 -29.25 12.67
N ALA A 190 9.26 -29.56 13.20
CA ALA A 190 9.93 -28.71 14.17
C ALA A 190 10.35 -27.35 13.56
N ALA A 191 10.81 -27.34 12.30
CA ALA A 191 11.15 -26.10 11.60
C ALA A 191 9.90 -25.26 11.30
N GLN A 192 8.80 -25.88 10.88
CA GLN A 192 7.51 -25.20 10.66
C GLN A 192 6.98 -24.56 11.96
N LYS A 193 7.09 -25.26 13.09
CA LYS A 193 6.70 -24.72 14.42
C LYS A 193 7.56 -23.54 14.85
N ARG A 194 8.86 -23.52 14.52
CA ARG A 194 9.70 -22.34 14.75
C ARG A 194 9.33 -21.20 13.81
N ALA A 195 9.06 -21.51 12.54
CA ALA A 195 8.63 -20.54 11.54
C ALA A 195 7.30 -19.87 11.90
N ASP A 196 6.40 -20.56 12.65
CA ASP A 196 5.18 -19.94 13.19
C ASP A 196 5.51 -18.70 14.03
N HIS A 197 6.39 -18.83 15.02
CA HIS A 197 6.76 -17.72 15.89
C HIS A 197 7.39 -16.57 15.10
N VAL A 198 8.27 -16.87 14.13
CA VAL A 198 8.92 -15.85 13.29
C VAL A 198 7.90 -15.10 12.44
N CYS A 199 7.01 -15.83 11.74
CA CYS A 199 6.03 -15.21 10.85
C CYS A 199 4.95 -14.46 11.64
N ILE A 200 4.55 -14.94 12.82
CA ILE A 200 3.62 -14.26 13.72
C ILE A 200 4.26 -12.97 14.25
N ALA A 201 5.49 -13.02 14.76
CA ALA A 201 6.19 -11.84 15.27
C ALA A 201 6.35 -10.78 14.16
N PHE A 202 6.77 -11.22 12.95
CA PHE A 202 6.85 -10.37 11.77
C PHE A 202 5.49 -9.73 11.42
N GLY A 203 4.42 -10.53 11.37
CA GLY A 203 3.08 -10.03 11.08
C GLY A 203 2.57 -9.03 12.12
N ILE A 204 2.79 -9.29 13.41
CA ILE A 204 2.42 -8.37 14.50
C ILE A 204 3.20 -7.06 14.38
N ALA A 205 4.52 -7.12 14.19
CA ALA A 205 5.34 -5.93 14.03
C ALA A 205 4.87 -5.08 12.84
N LEU A 206 4.60 -5.72 11.70
CA LEU A 206 4.14 -5.01 10.51
C LEU A 206 2.72 -4.44 10.67
N ALA A 207 1.83 -5.14 11.38
CA ALA A 207 0.50 -4.64 11.74
C ALA A 207 0.59 -3.41 12.64
N VAL A 208 1.48 -3.42 13.65
CA VAL A 208 1.72 -2.26 14.52
C VAL A 208 2.22 -1.07 13.70
N VAL A 209 3.19 -1.27 12.80
CA VAL A 209 3.70 -0.20 11.92
C VAL A 209 2.57 0.36 11.05
N GLY A 210 1.81 -0.50 10.37
CA GLY A 210 0.74 -0.08 9.47
C GLY A 210 -0.41 0.63 10.17
N LEU A 211 -0.89 0.10 11.30
CA LEU A 211 -1.96 0.73 12.08
C LEU A 211 -1.49 2.03 12.74
N SER A 212 -0.22 2.12 13.13
CA SER A 212 0.35 3.37 13.67
C SER A 212 0.43 4.43 12.58
N ALA A 213 0.86 4.08 11.36
CA ALA A 213 0.86 4.98 10.21
C ALA A 213 -0.55 5.53 9.92
N LEU A 214 -1.56 4.65 9.92
CA LEU A 214 -2.96 5.03 9.77
C LEU A 214 -3.41 5.97 10.90
N GLY A 215 -3.04 5.68 12.15
CA GLY A 215 -3.32 6.55 13.29
C GLY A 215 -2.71 7.94 13.14
N GLY A 216 -1.50 8.05 12.57
CA GLY A 216 -0.87 9.32 12.21
C GLY A 216 -1.67 10.10 11.16
N ALA A 217 -2.10 9.41 10.10
CA ALA A 217 -2.94 10.01 9.05
C ALA A 217 -4.31 10.48 9.59
N VAL A 218 -4.95 9.70 10.46
CA VAL A 218 -6.22 10.07 11.11
C VAL A 218 -6.05 11.27 12.06
N ARG A 219 -4.92 11.36 12.77
CA ARG A 219 -4.61 12.54 13.59
C ARG A 219 -4.48 13.80 12.75
N LEU A 220 -3.89 13.71 11.57
CA LEU A 220 -3.88 14.82 10.61
C LEU A 220 -5.30 15.11 10.13
N ALA A 221 -6.09 14.09 9.77
CA ALA A 221 -7.45 14.28 9.29
C ALA A 221 -8.38 15.05 10.26
N ASN A 222 -8.23 14.79 11.56
CA ASN A 222 -9.11 15.31 12.62
C ASN A 222 -8.62 16.61 13.29
N ASP A 223 -7.44 17.12 12.96
CA ASP A 223 -6.84 18.29 13.60
C ASP A 223 -6.41 19.30 12.52
N GLU A 224 -7.23 20.34 12.34
CA GLU A 224 -6.99 21.34 11.30
C GLU A 224 -5.68 22.09 11.52
N GLY A 225 -5.34 22.42 12.78
CA GLY A 225 -4.09 23.09 13.11
C GLY A 225 -2.87 22.27 12.71
N ARG A 226 -2.91 20.94 12.94
CA ARG A 226 -1.86 20.03 12.48
C ARG A 226 -1.74 19.95 10.96
N ARG A 227 -2.86 19.99 10.23
CA ARG A 227 -2.84 20.02 8.76
C ARG A 227 -2.24 21.34 8.26
N ASP A 228 -2.66 22.46 8.82
CA ASP A 228 -2.15 23.79 8.44
C ASP A 228 -0.64 23.88 8.70
N ASP A 229 -0.16 23.32 9.80
CA ASP A 229 1.27 23.27 10.10
C ASP A 229 2.02 22.33 9.15
N ALA A 230 1.41 21.20 8.77
CA ALA A 230 1.96 20.32 7.73
C ALA A 230 2.08 21.06 6.39
N GLU A 231 1.04 21.78 5.95
CA GLU A 231 1.06 22.57 4.72
C GLU A 231 2.16 23.63 4.74
N LYS A 232 2.33 24.36 5.85
CA LYS A 232 3.41 25.36 6.00
C LYS A 232 4.79 24.71 5.90
N VAL A 233 4.98 23.54 6.51
CA VAL A 233 6.24 22.77 6.43
C VAL A 233 6.51 22.36 4.99
N GLU A 234 5.52 21.76 4.33
CA GLU A 234 5.60 21.31 2.94
C GLU A 234 5.90 22.47 1.98
N ALA A 235 5.23 23.62 2.15
CA ALA A 235 5.48 24.83 1.35
C ALA A 235 6.90 25.35 1.51
N ARG A 236 7.46 25.35 2.74
CA ARG A 236 8.86 25.72 2.97
C ARG A 236 9.82 24.73 2.29
N MET A 237 9.54 23.44 2.37
CA MET A 237 10.38 22.41 1.75
C MET A 237 10.32 22.44 0.23
N TRP A 238 9.14 22.72 -0.33
CA TRP A 238 8.93 22.95 -1.77
C TRP A 238 9.75 24.15 -2.25
N LYS A 239 9.63 25.28 -1.55
CA LYS A 239 10.40 26.49 -1.86
C LYS A 239 11.91 26.21 -1.82
N ALA A 240 12.40 25.56 -0.77
CA ALA A 240 13.82 25.23 -0.66
C ALA A 240 14.34 24.37 -1.83
N LYS A 241 13.55 23.42 -2.32
CA LYS A 241 13.91 22.57 -3.46
C LYS A 241 13.84 23.26 -4.83
N THR A 242 12.90 24.18 -4.99
CA THR A 242 12.80 24.99 -6.22
C THR A 242 13.92 26.01 -6.27
N ASP A 243 14.23 26.66 -5.15
CA ASP A 243 15.38 27.58 -5.02
C ASP A 243 16.72 26.87 -5.27
N SER A 244 16.85 25.57 -4.92
CA SER A 244 18.06 24.77 -5.20
C SER A 244 18.14 24.19 -6.61
N GLY A 245 17.09 24.34 -7.42
CA GLY A 245 17.00 23.73 -8.76
C GLY A 245 16.81 22.21 -8.77
N GLU A 246 16.51 21.61 -7.61
CA GLU A 246 16.24 20.16 -7.50
C GLU A 246 14.85 19.78 -8.04
N VAL A 247 13.93 20.74 -8.13
CA VAL A 247 12.63 20.55 -8.77
C VAL A 247 12.35 21.70 -9.72
N ASP A 248 12.01 21.34 -10.96
CA ASP A 248 11.54 22.27 -11.99
C ASP A 248 10.11 22.75 -11.66
N LEU A 249 9.90 24.06 -11.72
CA LEU A 249 8.62 24.72 -11.40
C LEU A 249 7.50 24.26 -12.34
N ASP A 250 7.81 24.04 -13.62
CA ASP A 250 6.83 23.65 -14.63
C ASP A 250 6.46 22.15 -14.53
N ALA A 251 7.39 21.31 -14.10
CA ALA A 251 7.17 19.87 -13.94
C ALA A 251 6.44 19.51 -12.64
N GLY A 252 6.33 20.44 -11.67
CA GLY A 252 5.88 20.13 -10.32
C GLY A 252 4.47 20.56 -9.95
N ASP A 253 3.82 21.41 -10.75
CA ASP A 253 2.53 22.03 -10.36
C ASP A 253 1.39 20.98 -10.22
N HIS A 254 1.31 20.01 -11.13
CA HIS A 254 0.32 18.93 -11.07
C HIS A 254 0.49 17.98 -9.87
N LYS A 255 1.64 18.02 -9.19
CA LYS A 255 1.98 17.20 -8.00
C LYS A 255 1.71 17.94 -6.68
N ARG A 256 1.26 19.19 -6.74
CA ARG A 256 0.80 19.98 -5.58
C ARG A 256 -0.70 19.79 -5.35
N ALA A 257 -1.14 19.95 -4.10
CA ALA A 257 -2.53 19.77 -3.68
C ALA A 257 -3.48 20.90 -4.12
N GLU A 258 -3.02 21.87 -4.91
CA GLU A 258 -3.83 23.06 -5.28
C GLU A 258 -5.10 22.68 -6.06
N HIS A 259 -5.06 21.58 -6.82
CA HIS A 259 -6.24 21.00 -7.48
C HIS A 259 -7.29 20.47 -6.48
N LEU A 260 -6.87 19.94 -5.33
CA LEU A 260 -7.77 19.42 -4.29
C LEU A 260 -8.55 20.53 -3.59
N ARG A 261 -8.02 21.77 -3.58
CA ARG A 261 -8.66 22.94 -2.94
C ARG A 261 -9.83 23.49 -3.74
N LYS A 262 -9.87 23.27 -5.06
CA LYS A 262 -10.96 23.78 -5.92
C LYS A 262 -12.31 23.11 -5.64
N HIS A 263 -12.36 22.04 -4.85
CA HIS A 263 -13.57 21.22 -4.65
C HIS A 263 -14.04 21.11 -3.19
N THR A 264 -13.31 21.72 -2.24
CA THR A 264 -13.70 21.80 -0.82
C THR A 264 -14.31 23.15 -0.42
N ALA A 265 -14.33 24.13 -1.34
CA ALA A 265 -15.07 25.37 -1.11
C ALA A 265 -16.59 25.08 -1.12
N PRO A 266 -17.34 25.43 -0.06
CA PRO A 266 -18.79 25.37 -0.11
C PRO A 266 -19.27 26.30 -1.23
N LYS A 267 -20.17 25.80 -2.08
CA LYS A 267 -20.97 26.66 -2.96
C LYS A 267 -21.98 27.44 -2.14
#